data_AF-A0A832G1L9-F1
#
_entry.id   AF-A0A832G1L9-F1
#
_cell.length_a   1.000
_cell.length_b   1.000
_cell.length_c   1.000
_cell.angle_alpha   90.00
_cell.angle_beta   90.00
_cell.angle_gamma   90.00
#
_symmetry.space_group_name_H-M   'P 1'
#
loop_
_entity.id
_entity.type
_entity.pdbx_description
1 polymer ?
#
loop_
_entity_poly.entity_id
_entity_poly.type
_entity_poly.pdbx_seq_one_letter_code
_entity_poly.pdbx_strand_id
1 'polypeptide(L)'
;MSEYLEQLRELIKSEVSRYRLSITLTRDSLSLVRDRDVVMIVRDLRDYVELSYRGRKYTYDKWYTKPQHLASTILNTLKVQEKAVE
;
A
#
# COMPACT_ATOMS: atom_id res chain seq x y z
N MET A 1 -8.67 -14.53 2.48
CA MET A 1 -7.80 -13.45 2.01
C MET A 1 -8.36 -12.16 2.57
N SER A 2 -7.56 -11.13 2.90
CA SER A 2 -8.09 -9.90 3.49
C SER A 2 -8.89 -9.09 2.46
N GLU A 3 -10.19 -8.92 2.70
CA GLU A 3 -11.06 -8.07 1.87
C GLU A 3 -10.56 -6.62 1.85
N TYR A 4 -10.05 -6.14 2.98
CA TYR A 4 -9.48 -4.79 3.08
C TYR A 4 -8.32 -4.60 2.10
N LEU A 5 -7.39 -5.56 2.04
CA LEU A 5 -6.22 -5.50 1.16
C LEU A 5 -6.58 -5.70 -0.31
N GLU A 6 -7.60 -6.51 -0.61
CA GLU A 6 -8.14 -6.66 -1.97
C GLU A 6 -8.73 -5.34 -2.48
N GLN A 7 -9.60 -4.71 -1.68
CA GLN A 7 -10.15 -3.39 -2.02
C GLN A 7 -9.03 -2.35 -2.18
N LEU A 8 -8.05 -2.35 -1.27
CA LEU A 8 -6.90 -1.45 -1.36
C LEU A 8 -6.12 -1.64 -2.66
N ARG A 9 -5.84 -2.89 -3.05
CA ARG A 9 -5.15 -3.22 -4.32
C ARG A 9 -5.89 -2.63 -5.51
N GLU A 10 -7.21 -2.84 -5.58
CA GLU A 10 -8.03 -2.36 -6.69
C GLU A 10 -8.00 -0.83 -6.81
N LEU A 11 -7.95 -0.12 -5.69
CA LEU A 11 -7.87 1.34 -5.64
C LEU A 11 -6.52 1.91 -6.09
N ILE A 12 -5.42 1.19 -5.88
CA ILE A 12 -4.07 1.72 -6.12
C ILE A 12 -3.38 1.15 -7.38
N LYS A 13 -3.84 0.02 -7.92
CA LYS A 13 -3.14 -0.73 -8.98
C LYS A 13 -2.81 0.07 -10.25
N SER A 14 -3.71 0.97 -10.67
CA SER A 14 -3.53 1.77 -11.89
C SER A 14 -2.47 2.86 -11.73
N GLU A 15 -2.37 3.44 -10.53
CA GLU A 15 -1.44 4.54 -10.26
C GLU A 15 -0.06 4.01 -9.86
N VAL A 16 -0.01 2.92 -9.08
CA VAL A 16 1.24 2.29 -8.64
C VAL A 16 2.12 1.88 -9.83
N SER A 17 1.53 1.37 -10.90
CA SER A 17 2.28 0.94 -12.10
C SER A 17 3.04 2.09 -12.77
N ARG A 18 2.58 3.33 -12.65
CA ARG A 18 3.25 4.55 -13.18
C ARG A 18 4.60 4.83 -12.52
N TYR A 19 4.86 4.24 -11.36
CA TYR A 19 6.11 4.41 -10.60
C TYR A 19 7.04 3.20 -10.72
N ARG A 20 6.85 2.35 -11.75
CA ARG A 20 7.52 1.03 -11.91
C ARG A 20 7.38 0.14 -10.67
N LEU A 21 6.27 0.27 -9.96
CA LEU A 21 5.95 -0.57 -8.83
C LEU A 21 4.97 -1.65 -9.27
N SER A 22 5.17 -2.85 -8.77
CA SER A 22 4.25 -3.98 -8.88
C SER A 22 3.62 -4.26 -7.52
N ILE A 23 2.41 -4.83 -7.52
CA ILE A 23 1.71 -5.21 -6.29
C ILE A 23 1.81 -6.71 -6.12
N THR A 24 2.36 -7.15 -4.98
CA THR A 24 2.29 -8.54 -4.53
C THR A 24 1.32 -8.64 -3.37
N LEU A 25 0.37 -9.56 -3.44
CA LEU A 25 -0.65 -9.76 -2.42
C LEU A 25 -0.48 -11.14 -1.80
N THR A 26 -0.55 -11.21 -0.48
CA THR A 26 -0.55 -12.45 0.30
C THR A 26 -1.82 -12.51 1.15
N ARG A 27 -1.93 -13.49 2.05
CA ARG A 27 -3.13 -13.66 2.90
C ARG A 27 -3.42 -12.43 3.76
N ASP A 28 -2.37 -11.82 4.30
CA ASP A 28 -2.40 -10.79 5.33
C ASP A 28 -1.53 -9.56 4.98
N SER A 29 -0.91 -9.51 3.80
CA SER A 29 -0.13 -8.35 3.39
C SER A 29 -0.20 -8.01 1.90
N LEU A 30 -0.07 -6.72 1.61
CA LEU A 30 0.10 -6.15 0.28
C LEU A 30 1.46 -5.46 0.24
N SER A 31 2.32 -5.84 -0.71
CA SER A 31 3.64 -5.23 -0.89
C SER A 31 3.73 -4.51 -2.23
N LEU A 32 4.34 -3.33 -2.22
CA LEU A 32 4.77 -2.63 -3.43
C LEU A 32 6.24 -2.95 -3.68
N VAL A 33 6.53 -3.49 -4.86
CA VAL A 33 7.86 -4.02 -5.21
C VAL A 33 8.40 -3.32 -6.45
N ARG A 34 9.66 -2.87 -6.40
CA ARG A 34 10.43 -2.35 -7.53
C ARG A 34 11.70 -3.17 -7.67
N ASP A 35 11.95 -3.77 -8.84
CA ASP A 35 13.20 -4.47 -9.14
C ASP A 35 13.64 -5.51 -8.07
N ARG A 36 12.66 -6.20 -7.47
CA ARG A 36 12.78 -7.17 -6.35
C ARG A 36 12.95 -6.56 -4.95
N ASP A 37 13.10 -5.25 -4.84
CA ASP A 37 13.10 -4.55 -3.56
C ASP A 37 11.69 -4.17 -3.12
N VAL A 38 11.39 -4.43 -1.85
CA VAL A 38 10.11 -4.04 -1.25
C VAL A 38 10.18 -2.59 -0.81
N VAL A 39 9.41 -1.74 -1.50
CA VAL A 39 9.37 -0.31 -1.25
C VAL A 39 8.40 0.03 -0.10
N MET A 40 7.27 -0.67 -0.06
CA MET A 40 6.20 -0.44 0.90
C MET A 40 5.48 -1.76 1.22
N ILE A 41 5.05 -1.94 2.47
CA ILE A 41 4.23 -3.09 2.89
C ILE A 41 3.04 -2.59 3.68
N VAL A 42 1.85 -3.09 3.38
CA VAL A 42 0.66 -2.94 4.20
C VAL A 42 0.31 -4.32 4.76
N ARG A 43 0.25 -4.46 6.09
CA ARG A 43 -0.18 -5.68 6.76
C ARG A 43 -1.55 -5.50 7.40
N ASP A 44 -2.40 -6.49 7.24
CA ASP A 44 -3.67 -6.60 7.91
C ASP A 44 -3.49 -7.34 9.24
N LEU A 45 -3.70 -6.62 10.34
CA LEU A 45 -3.58 -7.12 11.70
C LEU A 45 -4.96 -7.24 12.38
N ARG A 46 -5.99 -7.64 11.61
CA ARG A 46 -7.40 -7.74 12.01
C ARG A 46 -8.04 -6.39 12.27
N ASP A 47 -7.92 -5.84 13.46
CA ASP A 47 -8.55 -4.56 13.83
C ASP A 47 -7.73 -3.35 13.32
N TYR A 48 -6.45 -3.60 13.04
CA TYR A 48 -5.51 -2.59 12.57
C TYR A 48 -4.94 -2.93 11.19
N VAL A 49 -4.41 -1.91 10.52
CA VAL A 49 -3.48 -2.07 9.40
C VAL A 49 -2.15 -1.39 9.70
N GLU A 50 -1.05 -2.07 9.42
CA GLU A 50 0.30 -1.54 9.57
C GLU A 50 0.86 -1.22 8.18
N LEU A 51 1.20 0.05 7.93
CA LEU A 51 1.95 0.50 6.77
C LEU A 51 3.43 0.63 7.15
N SER A 52 4.30 -0.10 6.46
CA SER A 52 5.76 0.04 6.54
C SER A 52 6.28 0.73 5.29
N TYR A 53 7.03 1.82 5.45
CA TYR A 53 7.65 2.57 4.36
C TYR A 53 8.95 3.24 4.82
N ARG A 54 10.05 3.06 4.07
CA ARG A 54 11.38 3.63 4.36
C ARG A 54 11.83 3.46 5.83
N GLY A 55 11.69 2.25 6.36
CA GLY A 55 12.08 1.90 7.73
C GLY A 55 11.16 2.44 8.83
N ARG A 56 10.10 3.15 8.48
CA ARG A 56 9.08 3.64 9.43
C ARG A 56 7.82 2.77 9.35
N LYS A 57 7.15 2.65 10.48
CA LYS A 57 5.88 1.93 10.63
C LYS A 57 4.79 2.89 11.09
N TYR A 58 3.62 2.77 10.46
CA TYR A 58 2.44 3.56 10.73
C TYR A 58 1.26 2.62 10.92
N THR A 59 0.67 2.64 12.10
CA THR A 59 -0.48 1.78 12.42
C THR A 59 -1.75 2.60 12.37
N TYR A 60 -2.77 2.05 11.70
CA TYR A 60 -4.07 2.68 11.54
C TYR A 60 -5.17 1.76 12.05
N ASP A 61 -6.11 2.34 12.79
CA ASP A 61 -7.33 1.65 13.21
C ASP A 61 -8.32 1.57 12.04
N LYS A 62 -8.81 0.37 11.74
CA LYS A 62 -9.72 0.14 10.59
C LYS A 62 -11.12 0.69 10.80
N TRP A 63 -11.53 0.96 12.04
CA TRP A 63 -12.84 1.60 12.29
C TRP A 63 -12.88 3.00 11.67
N TYR A 64 -11.74 3.67 11.61
CA TYR A 64 -11.61 5.02 11.06
C TYR A 64 -10.91 5.07 9.69
N THR A 65 -10.09 4.06 9.39
CA THR A 65 -9.23 4.06 8.21
C THR A 65 -9.75 3.05 7.18
N LYS A 66 -10.76 3.46 6.42
CA LYS A 66 -11.27 2.70 5.28
C LYS A 66 -10.19 2.53 4.19
N PRO A 67 -10.27 1.50 3.33
CA PRO A 67 -9.29 1.28 2.25
C PRO A 67 -9.04 2.52 1.38
N GLN A 68 -10.07 3.34 1.12
CA GLN A 68 -9.98 4.58 0.33
C GLN A 68 -9.10 5.65 1.00
N HIS A 69 -9.12 5.74 2.33
CA HIS A 69 -8.31 6.68 3.09
C HIS A 69 -6.83 6.28 3.03
N LEU A 70 -6.55 4.98 3.18
CA LEU A 70 -5.19 4.46 3.08
C LEU A 70 -4.67 4.54 1.64
N ALA A 71 -5.50 4.23 0.64
CA ALA A 71 -5.17 4.39 -0.77
C ALA A 71 -4.71 5.81 -1.08
N SER A 72 -5.48 6.82 -0.67
CA SER A 72 -5.13 8.23 -0.85
C SER A 72 -3.77 8.57 -0.20
N THR A 73 -3.52 8.05 1.01
CA THR A 73 -2.24 8.23 1.71
C THR A 73 -1.07 7.62 0.95
N ILE A 74 -1.23 6.39 0.46
CA ILE A 74 -0.20 5.69 -0.33
C ILE A 74 0.08 6.47 -1.62
N LEU A 75 -0.95 6.82 -2.40
CA LEU A 75 -0.78 7.48 -3.68
C LEU A 75 -0.16 8.88 -3.54
N ASN A 76 -0.56 9.65 -2.53
CA ASN A 76 0.06 10.95 -2.24
C ASN A 76 1.53 10.78 -1.83
N THR A 77 1.84 9.76 -1.04
CA THR A 77 3.22 9.46 -0.65
C THR A 77 4.06 9.13 -1.88
N LEU A 78 3.56 8.25 -2.77
CA LEU A 78 4.25 7.91 -4.02
C LEU A 78 4.44 9.13 -4.92
N LYS A 79 3.40 9.97 -5.09
CA LYS A 79 3.48 11.19 -5.90
C LYS A 79 4.56 12.16 -5.42
N VAL A 80 4.76 12.29 -4.10
CA VAL A 80 5.73 13.22 -3.52
C VAL A 80 7.13 12.61 -3.45
N GLN A 81 7.23 11.32 -3.17
CA GLN A 81 8.48 10.66 -2.78
C GLN A 81 9.10 9.80 -3.88
N GLU A 82 8.34 9.44 -4.91
CA GLU A 82 8.77 8.60 -6.02
C GLU A 82 8.66 9.38 -7.34
N LYS A 83 9.61 9.15 -8.25
CA LYS A 83 9.55 9.74 -9.59
C LYS A 83 8.60 8.91 -10.45
N ALA A 84 7.56 9.54 -10.98
CA ALA A 84 6.75 8.94 -12.03
C ALA A 84 7.63 8.64 -13.24
N VAL A 85 7.32 7.57 -13.95
CA VAL A 85 7.98 7.22 -15.21
C VAL A 85 7.17 7.81 -16.34
N GLU A 86 7.82 8.64 -17.15
CA GLU A 86 7.28 9.23 -18.38
C GLU A 86 6.93 8.16 -19.42
#